data_AF-A0AA37I731-F1
#
_entry.id   AF-A0AA37I731-F1
#
_cell.length_a   1.000
_cell.length_b   1.000
_cell.length_c   1.000
_cell.angle_alpha   90.00
_cell.angle_beta   90.00
_cell.angle_gamma   90.00
#
_symmetry.space_group_name_H-M   'P 1'
#
loop_
_entity.id
_entity.type
_entity.pdbx_description
1 polymer ?
#
loop_
_entity_poly.entity_id
_entity_poly.type
_entity_poly.pdbx_seq_one_letter_code
_entity_poly.pdbx_strand_id
1 'polypeptide(L)'
;MKPGRILPILFGCVAAVSLPAHAQPQPNAQWRQTEATLFDLIQNGYGIVAVTSVAARSSGLPEDTYVLQKTNSLYRCVETRAAETGTVRAAAPIRCAELVKPYTD
;
A
#
# COMPACT_ATOMS: atom_id res chain seq x y z
N MET A 1 -19.44 -17.57 -66.46
CA MET A 1 -20.63 -18.04 -65.72
C MET A 1 -20.32 -19.40 -65.11
N LYS A 2 -20.28 -19.52 -63.78
CA LYS A 2 -20.26 -20.81 -63.08
C LYS A 2 -21.03 -20.65 -61.76
N PRO A 3 -21.97 -21.57 -61.43
CA PRO A 3 -22.93 -21.35 -60.37
C PRO A 3 -22.32 -21.66 -59.00
N GLY A 4 -22.78 -20.91 -58.00
CA GLY A 4 -22.33 -21.02 -56.63
C GLY A 4 -22.79 -22.29 -55.92
N ARG A 5 -22.28 -22.45 -54.69
CA ARG A 5 -22.93 -23.19 -53.63
C ARG A 5 -22.64 -22.50 -52.29
N ILE A 6 -23.70 -22.44 -51.51
CA ILE A 6 -23.93 -21.65 -50.31
C ILE A 6 -23.67 -22.52 -49.06
N LEU A 7 -23.29 -21.84 -47.96
CA LEU A 7 -23.30 -22.24 -46.53
C LEU A 7 -22.18 -23.17 -46.03
N PRO A 8 -21.79 -23.11 -44.72
CA PRO A 8 -22.42 -22.40 -43.62
C PRO A 8 -21.53 -21.50 -42.74
N ILE A 9 -22.23 -20.58 -42.08
CA ILE A 9 -21.78 -19.75 -40.97
C ILE A 9 -21.26 -20.66 -39.85
N LEU A 10 -19.96 -20.59 -39.58
CA LEU A 10 -19.41 -21.08 -38.31
C LEU A 10 -19.34 -19.89 -37.36
N PHE A 11 -20.35 -19.82 -36.51
CA PHE A 11 -20.38 -19.02 -35.29
C PHE A 11 -19.18 -19.41 -34.42
N GLY A 12 -18.06 -18.70 -34.59
CA GLY A 12 -16.96 -18.75 -33.65
C GLY A 12 -17.31 -17.88 -32.46
N CYS A 13 -17.86 -18.47 -31.39
CA CYS A 13 -17.87 -17.85 -30.07
C CYS A 13 -16.43 -17.52 -29.69
N VAL A 14 -16.00 -16.28 -29.93
CA VAL A 14 -14.80 -15.73 -29.31
C VAL A 14 -15.15 -15.62 -27.84
N ALA A 15 -14.76 -16.65 -27.07
CA ALA A 15 -14.81 -16.61 -25.63
C ALA A 15 -14.09 -15.34 -25.20
N ALA A 16 -14.83 -14.39 -24.66
CA ALA A 16 -14.26 -13.29 -23.90
C ALA A 16 -13.47 -13.96 -22.78
N VAL A 17 -12.16 -14.07 -22.96
CA VAL A 17 -11.23 -14.52 -21.93
C VAL A 17 -11.24 -13.38 -20.92
N SER A 18 -12.21 -13.40 -20.01
CA SER A 18 -12.15 -12.62 -18.79
C SER A 18 -10.96 -13.16 -18.04
N LEU A 19 -9.78 -12.59 -18.30
CA LEU A 19 -8.64 -12.71 -17.41
C LEU A 19 -9.19 -12.28 -16.04
N PRO A 20 -9.27 -13.17 -15.05
CA PRO A 20 -9.43 -12.69 -13.69
C PRO A 20 -8.16 -11.88 -13.46
N ALA A 21 -8.25 -10.56 -13.56
CA ALA A 21 -7.30 -9.70 -12.92
C ALA A 21 -7.45 -10.03 -11.44
N HIS A 22 -6.68 -11.02 -10.98
CA HIS A 22 -6.47 -11.28 -9.58
C HIS A 22 -5.84 -10.00 -9.05
N ALA A 23 -6.67 -9.05 -8.66
CA ALA A 23 -6.28 -7.90 -7.87
C ALA A 23 -5.79 -8.51 -6.56
N GLN A 24 -4.50 -8.87 -6.55
CA GLN A 24 -3.80 -9.31 -5.36
C GLN A 24 -4.05 -8.19 -4.35
N PRO A 25 -4.73 -8.46 -3.22
CA PRO A 25 -5.00 -7.43 -2.25
C PRO A 25 -3.64 -6.88 -1.85
N GLN A 26 -3.27 -5.70 -2.32
CA GLN A 26 -2.00 -5.11 -1.90
C GLN A 26 -2.24 -4.59 -0.48
N PRO A 27 -1.69 -5.24 0.56
CA PRO A 27 -1.64 -4.58 1.85
C PRO A 27 -0.82 -3.31 1.62
N ASN A 28 -1.46 -2.14 1.75
CA ASN A 28 -0.93 -0.79 1.43
C ASN A 28 -1.31 -0.16 0.08
N ALA A 29 -2.33 -0.64 -0.65
CA ALA A 29 -2.79 0.02 -1.88
C ALA A 29 -3.08 1.54 -1.73
N GLN A 30 -3.36 2.00 -0.51
CA GLN A 30 -3.67 3.40 -0.20
C GLN A 30 -2.52 4.19 0.45
N TRP A 31 -1.42 3.54 0.82
CA TRP A 31 -0.30 4.21 1.52
C TRP A 31 0.88 4.36 0.57
N ARG A 32 1.12 5.59 0.13
CA ARG A 32 2.22 5.92 -0.78
C ARG A 32 3.48 6.21 0.02
N GLN A 33 4.59 5.53 -0.29
CA GLN A 33 5.89 5.81 0.32
C GLN A 33 6.30 7.27 0.06
N THR A 34 6.92 7.89 1.06
CA THR A 34 7.42 9.27 0.98
C THR A 34 8.84 9.35 1.53
N GLU A 35 9.58 10.37 1.12
CA GLU A 35 10.89 10.70 1.67
C GLU A 35 10.78 11.55 2.95
N ALA A 36 9.57 12.00 3.33
CA ALA A 36 9.36 12.78 4.54
C ALA A 36 9.75 11.99 5.80
N THR A 37 10.54 12.61 6.68
CA THR A 37 10.86 12.02 7.97
C THR A 37 9.79 12.35 9.02
N LEU A 38 9.73 11.54 10.09
CA LEU A 38 8.83 11.81 11.22
C LEU A 38 9.08 13.21 11.82
N PHE A 39 10.34 13.61 11.90
CA PHE A 39 10.74 14.91 12.43
C PHE A 39 10.25 16.05 11.53
N ASP A 40 10.43 15.93 10.21
CA ASP A 40 9.93 16.93 9.26
C ASP A 40 8.41 17.10 9.38
N LEU A 41 7.67 16.00 9.51
CA LEU A 41 6.21 16.05 9.67
C LEU A 41 5.82 16.81 10.93
N ILE A 42 6.48 16.54 12.07
CA ILE A 42 6.22 17.25 13.33
C ILE A 42 6.55 18.74 13.19
N GLN A 43 7.70 19.08 12.60
CA GLN A 43 8.07 20.49 12.35
C GLN A 43 7.09 21.21 11.43
N ASN A 44 6.49 20.50 10.48
CA ASN A 44 5.46 21.03 9.59
C ASN A 44 4.05 21.06 10.22
N GLY A 45 3.93 20.77 11.51
CA GLY A 45 2.69 20.90 12.28
C GLY A 45 1.74 19.70 12.18
N TYR A 46 2.24 18.52 11.79
CA TYR A 46 1.49 17.28 11.91
C TYR A 46 1.54 16.77 13.35
N GLY A 47 0.37 16.53 13.95
CA GLY A 47 0.26 15.98 15.30
C GLY A 47 0.21 14.45 15.27
N ILE A 48 0.83 13.80 16.25
CA ILE A 48 0.67 12.34 16.47
C ILE A 48 -0.71 12.10 17.07
N VAL A 49 -1.57 11.38 16.37
CA VAL A 49 -2.96 11.10 16.78
C VAL A 49 -3.16 9.66 17.27
N ALA A 50 -2.26 8.74 16.90
CA ALA A 50 -2.27 7.38 17.41
C ALA A 50 -0.85 6.78 17.36
N VAL A 51 -0.58 5.89 18.32
CA VAL A 51 0.62 5.06 18.37
C VAL A 51 0.19 3.63 18.66
N THR A 52 0.65 2.69 17.86
CA THR A 52 0.48 1.25 18.12
C THR A 52 1.84 0.58 18.16
N SER A 53 1.99 -0.46 18.96
CA SER A 53 3.19 -1.29 19.01
C SER A 53 2.75 -2.74 18.87
N VAL A 54 3.08 -3.37 17.75
CA VAL A 54 2.67 -4.75 17.43
C VAL A 54 3.87 -5.47 16.82
N ALA A 55 4.06 -6.74 17.18
CA ALA A 55 5.09 -7.55 16.53
C ALA A 55 4.79 -7.70 15.03
N ALA A 56 5.76 -7.33 14.19
CA ALA A 56 5.68 -7.48 12.75
C ALA A 56 5.53 -8.96 12.40
N ARG A 57 4.53 -9.30 11.56
CA ARG A 57 4.30 -10.71 11.17
C ARG A 57 5.48 -11.31 10.39
N SER A 58 6.27 -10.48 9.72
CA SER A 58 7.40 -10.90 8.89
C SER A 58 8.69 -11.13 9.67
N SER A 59 8.99 -10.30 10.67
CA SER A 59 10.25 -10.36 11.43
C SER A 59 10.09 -10.85 12.87
N GLY A 60 8.86 -10.87 13.41
CA GLY A 60 8.58 -11.17 14.82
C GLY A 60 9.05 -10.07 15.78
N LEU A 61 9.67 -9.00 15.27
CA LEU A 61 10.16 -7.88 16.06
C LEU A 61 9.04 -6.86 16.32
N PRO A 62 9.05 -6.16 17.46
CA PRO A 62 8.12 -5.05 17.70
C PRO A 62 8.27 -3.95 16.65
N GLU A 63 7.17 -3.60 15.99
CA GLU A 63 7.04 -2.42 15.14
C GLU A 63 6.13 -1.40 15.80
N ASP A 64 6.63 -0.18 15.96
CA ASP A 64 5.84 0.95 16.43
C ASP A 64 5.34 1.74 15.23
N THR A 65 4.03 1.89 15.14
CA THR A 65 3.38 2.67 14.10
C THR A 65 2.86 3.98 14.69
N TYR A 66 3.36 5.08 14.17
CA TYR A 66 2.95 6.44 14.48
C TYR A 66 2.02 6.94 13.38
N VAL A 67 0.80 7.32 13.75
CA VAL A 67 -0.15 7.96 12.83
C VAL A 67 -0.14 9.45 13.10
N LEU A 68 0.15 10.23 12.07
CA LEU A 68 0.19 11.68 12.12
C LEU A 68 -0.90 12.28 11.26
N GLN A 69 -1.49 13.39 11.72
CA GLN A 69 -2.56 14.08 11.00
C GLN A 69 -2.35 15.59 11.02
N LYS A 70 -2.64 16.22 9.89
CA LYS A 70 -2.83 17.67 9.76
C LYS A 70 -3.96 17.89 8.77
N THR A 71 -5.02 18.56 9.22
CA THR A 71 -6.24 18.80 8.42
C THR A 71 -6.75 17.51 7.75
N ASN A 72 -6.60 17.40 6.43
CA ASN A 72 -7.06 16.28 5.60
C ASN A 72 -5.92 15.37 5.11
N SER A 73 -4.69 15.57 5.60
CA SER A 73 -3.55 14.72 5.27
C SER A 73 -3.20 13.83 6.45
N LEU A 74 -2.95 12.55 6.15
CA LEU A 74 -2.55 11.53 7.10
C LEU A 74 -1.24 10.89 6.66
N TYR A 75 -0.35 10.73 7.63
CA TYR A 75 0.90 10.00 7.47
C TYR A 75 0.95 8.86 8.46
N ARG A 76 1.60 7.78 8.04
CA ARG A 76 1.92 6.63 8.90
C ARG A 76 3.41 6.41 8.84
N CYS A 77 4.07 6.53 9.98
CA CYS A 77 5.49 6.25 10.13
C CYS A 77 5.67 4.98 10.95
N VAL A 78 6.46 4.02 10.44
CA VAL A 78 6.74 2.75 11.11
C VAL A 78 8.19 2.73 11.55
N GLU A 79 8.42 2.42 12.82
CA GLU A 79 9.72 2.21 13.45
C GLU A 79 9.89 0.71 13.73
N THR A 80 10.81 0.05 13.05
CA THR A 80 11.17 -1.35 13.32
C THR A 80 12.20 -1.43 14.44
N ARG A 81 11.85 -1.92 15.63
CA ARG A 81 12.81 -2.03 16.74
C ARG A 81 13.60 -3.33 16.66
N ALA A 82 14.91 -3.25 16.84
CA ALA A 82 15.71 -4.43 17.15
C ALA A 82 15.37 -4.92 18.58
N ALA A 83 15.35 -6.24 18.77
CA ALA A 83 14.97 -6.87 20.04
C ALA A 83 15.90 -6.54 21.23
N GLU A 84 17.04 -5.90 21.00
CA GLU A 84 18.10 -5.80 22.01
C GLU A 84 18.57 -4.35 22.19
N THR A 85 18.46 -3.89 23.45
CA THR A 85 19.01 -2.66 24.04
C THR A 85 18.33 -1.33 23.67
N GLY A 86 17.85 -0.61 24.70
CA GLY A 86 17.14 0.67 24.57
C GLY A 86 17.92 1.82 23.91
N THR A 87 19.23 1.63 23.66
CA THR A 87 20.08 2.54 22.88
C THR A 87 19.89 2.41 21.36
N VAL A 88 19.43 1.26 20.86
CA VAL A 88 19.17 1.02 19.42
C VAL A 88 17.87 1.69 18.95
N ARG A 89 16.97 2.06 19.88
CA ARG A 89 15.74 2.79 19.59
C ARG A 89 15.98 4.12 18.87
N ALA A 90 17.13 4.76 19.10
CA ALA A 90 17.49 6.01 18.43
C ALA A 90 18.00 5.83 16.98
N ALA A 91 18.37 4.62 16.57
CA ALA A 91 18.96 4.32 15.26
C ALA A 91 18.06 3.45 14.37
N ALA A 92 16.90 3.01 14.87
CA ALA A 92 15.94 2.23 14.10
C ALA A 92 15.44 3.04 12.90
N PRO A 93 15.49 2.48 11.67
CA PRO A 93 15.03 3.20 10.48
C PRO A 93 13.53 3.44 10.57
N ILE A 94 13.13 4.70 10.61
CA ILE A 94 11.72 5.10 10.47
C ILE A 94 11.39 5.23 8.98
N ARG A 95 10.24 4.69 8.57
CA ARG A 95 9.72 4.82 7.20
C ARG A 95 8.31 5.39 7.24
N CYS A 96 8.09 6.48 6.51
CA CYS A 96 6.80 7.14 6.47
C CYS A 96 6.11 6.92 5.12
N ALA A 97 4.78 6.82 5.16
CA ALA A 97 3.92 6.78 3.99
C ALA A 97 2.75 7.73 4.18
N GLU A 98 2.34 8.39 3.10
CA GLU A 98 1.17 9.26 3.06
C GLU A 98 -0.07 8.47 2.65
N LEU A 99 -1.21 8.75 3.28
CA LEU A 99 -2.49 8.23 2.86
C LEU A 99 -2.96 8.97 1.60
N VAL A 100 -3.10 8.25 0.49
CA VAL A 100 -3.58 8.81 -0.76
C VAL A 100 -5.05 8.48 -0.98
N LYS A 101 -5.69 9.17 -1.93
CA LYS A 101 -7.03 8.77 -2.36
C LYS A 101 -6.97 7.39 -3.02
N PRO A 102 -7.97 6.52 -2.80
CA PRO A 102 -8.08 5.27 -3.53
C PRO A 102 -8.13 5.54 -5.04
N TYR A 103 -7.50 4.68 -5.84
CA TYR A 103 -7.71 4.68 -7.29
C TYR A 103 -9.19 4.40 -7.54
N THR A 104 -9.86 5.32 -8.21
CA THR A 104 -11.23 5.13 -8.69
C THR A 104 -11.09 4.63 -10.13
N ASP A 105 -11.55 3.40 -10.37
CA ASP A 105 -11.65 2.83 -11.72
C ASP A 105 -12.70 3.57 -12.56
#